data_AF-A0AA35WZE7-F1
#
_entry.id   AF-A0AA35WZE7-F1
#
_cell.length_a   1.000
_cell.length_b   1.000
_cell.length_c   1.000
_cell.angle_alpha   90.00
_cell.angle_beta   90.00
_cell.angle_gamma   90.00
#
_symmetry.space_group_name_H-M   'P 1'
#
loop_
_entity.id
_entity.type
_entity.pdbx_description
1 polymer ?
#
loop_
_entity_poly.entity_id
_entity_poly.type
_entity_poly.pdbx_seq_one_letter_code
_entity_poly.pdbx_strand_id
1 'polypeptide(L)'
;MKLIFFLLLIGLGLFTVFMLQIPNVLVTIRCVAEDQRTLAIGTQSFFWRLLGSIPGPILFGAIFDSTCLFWQHECGRRGNCWVYNNTALSQRAVVLAALAMAGYFTCVFLCWCSTLDTSLVGRMGTLQ
;
A
#
# COMPACT_ATOMS: atom_id res chain seq x y z
N MET A 1 24.81 -11.57 -7.35
CA MET A 1 23.90 -12.07 -6.28
C MET A 1 22.95 -11.01 -5.74
N LYS A 2 23.40 -9.79 -5.36
CA LYS A 2 22.51 -8.72 -4.83
C LYS A 2 21.35 -8.34 -5.78
N LEU A 3 21.60 -8.23 -7.09
CA LEU A 3 20.56 -7.93 -8.09
C LEU A 3 19.49 -9.03 -8.19
N ILE A 4 19.91 -10.30 -8.21
CA ILE A 4 18.99 -11.45 -8.29
C ILE A 4 18.08 -11.48 -7.08
N PHE A 5 18.63 -11.25 -5.87
CA PHE A 5 17.83 -11.16 -4.65
C PHE A 5 16.80 -10.01 -4.71
N PHE A 6 17.20 -8.84 -5.21
CA PHE A 6 16.29 -7.70 -5.40
C PHE A 6 15.16 -8.00 -6.39
N LEU A 7 15.49 -8.61 -7.54
CA LEU A 7 14.50 -9.02 -8.55
C LEU A 7 13.54 -10.08 -8.00
N LEU A 8 14.02 -11.04 -7.23
CA LEU A 8 13.19 -12.04 -6.57
C LEU A 8 12.24 -11.42 -5.55
N LEU A 9 12.72 -10.48 -4.73
CA LEU A 9 11.87 -9.76 -3.77
C LEU A 9 10.78 -8.95 -4.46
N ILE A 10 11.11 -8.24 -5.55
CA ILE A 10 10.12 -7.51 -6.34
C ILE A 10 9.12 -8.48 -6.99
N GLY A 11 9.60 -9.56 -7.59
CA GLY A 11 8.74 -10.55 -8.23
C GLY A 11 7.75 -11.18 -7.25
N LEU A 12 8.21 -11.54 -6.04
CA LEU A 12 7.35 -12.06 -4.98
C LEU A 12 6.32 -11.02 -4.52
N GLY A 13 6.74 -9.76 -4.35
CA GLY A 13 5.84 -8.66 -3.96
C GLY A 13 4.77 -8.37 -5.01
N LEU A 14 5.11 -8.40 -6.30
CA LEU A 14 4.12 -8.24 -7.36
C LEU A 14 3.13 -9.40 -7.38
N PHE A 15 3.63 -10.63 -7.23
CA PHE A 15 2.79 -11.82 -7.18
C PHE A 15 1.74 -11.76 -6.06
N THR A 16 2.13 -11.35 -4.84
CA THR A 16 1.19 -11.22 -3.72
C THR A 16 0.15 -10.13 -3.97
N VAL A 17 0.52 -9.00 -4.57
CA VAL A 17 -0.42 -7.93 -4.92
C VAL A 17 -1.50 -8.42 -5.88
N PHE A 18 -1.13 -9.12 -6.95
CA PHE A 18 -2.11 -9.65 -7.91
C PHE A 18 -3.03 -10.70 -7.28
N MET A 19 -2.49 -11.59 -6.44
CA MET A 19 -3.27 -12.61 -5.74
C MET A 19 -4.31 -12.01 -4.78
N LEU A 20 -4.00 -10.88 -4.15
CA LEU A 20 -4.91 -10.20 -3.21
C LEU A 20 -5.94 -9.30 -3.90
N GLN A 21 -5.72 -8.91 -5.16
CA GLN A 21 -6.64 -8.00 -5.85
C GLN A 21 -7.96 -8.68 -6.21
N ILE A 22 -7.90 -9.88 -6.78
CA ILE A 22 -9.07 -10.67 -7.21
C ILE A 22 -10.07 -10.90 -6.05
N PRO A 23 -9.68 -11.42 -4.88
CA PRO A 23 -10.62 -11.62 -3.78
C PRO A 23 -11.19 -10.31 -3.24
N ASN A 24 -10.41 -9.22 -3.23
CA ASN A 24 -10.90 -7.91 -2.81
C ASN A 24 -12.07 -7.43 -3.67
N VAL A 25 -11.95 -7.51 -4.99
CA VAL A 25 -13.03 -7.12 -5.90
C VAL A 25 -14.23 -8.06 -5.78
N LEU A 26 -13.98 -9.36 -5.64
CA LEU A 26 -15.04 -10.35 -5.47
C LEU A 26 -15.86 -10.08 -4.19
N VAL A 27 -15.20 -9.83 -3.05
CA VAL A 27 -15.88 -9.50 -1.79
C VAL A 27 -16.74 -8.25 -1.96
N THR A 28 -16.19 -7.18 -2.55
CA THR A 28 -16.95 -5.93 -2.78
C THR A 28 -18.22 -6.19 -3.58
N ILE A 29 -18.15 -6.98 -4.66
CA ILE A 29 -19.30 -7.31 -5.52
C ILE A 29 -20.34 -8.16 -4.79
N ARG A 30 -19.92 -9.03 -3.86
CA ARG A 30 -20.82 -9.89 -3.08
C ARG A 30 -21.48 -9.17 -1.90
N CYS A 31 -20.89 -8.10 -1.40
CA CYS A 31 -21.41 -7.32 -0.26
C CYS A 31 -22.37 -6.20 -0.67
N VAL A 32 -22.50 -5.90 -1.97
CA VAL A 32 -23.30 -4.78 -2.48
C VAL A 32 -24.37 -5.23 -3.48
N ALA A 33 -25.50 -4.52 -3.53
CA ALA A 33 -26.55 -4.74 -4.50
C ALA A 33 -26.07 -4.49 -5.94
N GLU A 34 -26.66 -5.19 -6.92
CA GLU A 34 -26.26 -5.20 -8.33
C GLU A 34 -26.18 -3.80 -8.96
N ASP A 35 -27.10 -2.92 -8.58
CA ASP A 35 -27.24 -1.55 -9.08
C ASP A 35 -26.13 -0.61 -8.57
N GLN A 36 -25.47 -0.94 -7.45
CA GLN A 36 -24.45 -0.10 -6.82
C GLN A 36 -23.01 -0.66 -6.93
N ARG A 37 -22.81 -1.78 -7.63
CA ARG A 37 -21.49 -2.43 -7.77
C ARG A 37 -20.41 -1.52 -8.33
N THR A 38 -20.71 -0.82 -9.42
CA THR A 38 -19.75 0.06 -10.09
C THR A 38 -19.36 1.23 -9.20
N LEU A 39 -20.31 1.78 -8.43
CA LEU A 39 -20.06 2.84 -7.46
C LEU A 39 -19.16 2.33 -6.32
N ALA A 40 -19.42 1.14 -5.79
CA ALA A 40 -18.63 0.54 -4.72
C ALA A 40 -17.18 0.27 -5.15
N ILE A 41 -16.97 -0.32 -6.33
CA ILE A 41 -15.62 -0.58 -6.87
C ILE A 41 -14.87 0.73 -7.16
N GLY A 42 -15.56 1.74 -7.71
CA GLY A 42 -14.99 3.06 -7.96
C GLY A 42 -14.55 3.73 -6.67
N THR A 43 -15.39 3.68 -5.64
CA THR A 43 -15.10 4.24 -4.31
C THR A 43 -13.94 3.52 -3.63
N GLN A 44 -13.93 2.18 -3.66
CA GLN A 44 -12.83 1.37 -3.16
C GLN A 44 -11.50 1.75 -3.85
N SER A 45 -11.51 1.88 -5.18
CA SER A 45 -10.33 2.26 -5.96
C SER A 45 -9.85 3.68 -5.66
N PHE A 46 -10.78 4.61 -5.42
CA PHE A 46 -10.47 5.98 -5.03
C PHE A 46 -9.72 6.02 -3.70
N PHE A 47 -10.21 5.34 -2.66
CA PHE A 47 -9.53 5.28 -1.36
C PHE A 47 -8.15 4.62 -1.44
N TRP A 48 -8.03 3.53 -2.21
CA TRP A 48 -6.75 2.89 -2.47
C TRP A 48 -5.71 3.83 -3.10
N ARG A 49 -6.15 4.64 -4.06
CA ARG A 49 -5.29 5.63 -4.71
C ARG A 49 -4.95 6.79 -3.79
N LEU A 50 -5.94 7.32 -3.08
CA LEU A 50 -5.76 8.45 -2.17
C LEU A 50 -4.79 8.12 -1.03
N LEU A 51 -4.93 6.93 -0.43
CA LEU A 51 -4.13 6.49 0.72
C LEU A 51 -2.86 5.75 0.35
N GLY A 52 -2.74 5.21 -0.86
CA GLY A 52 -1.55 4.47 -1.30
C GLY A 52 -0.71 5.26 -2.30
N SER A 53 -1.30 5.63 -3.43
CA SER A 53 -0.56 6.20 -4.57
C SER A 53 -0.13 7.65 -4.39
N ILE A 54 -0.78 8.42 -3.51
CA ILE A 54 -0.37 9.79 -3.19
C ILE A 54 0.74 9.82 -2.14
N PRO A 55 0.60 9.17 -0.95
CA PRO A 55 1.67 9.18 0.03
C PRO A 55 2.89 8.34 -0.39
N GLY A 56 2.71 7.35 -1.27
CA GLY A 56 3.81 6.51 -1.76
C GLY A 56 4.97 7.31 -2.35
N PRO A 57 4.76 8.09 -3.43
CA PRO A 57 5.78 8.95 -4.03
C PRO A 57 6.32 10.03 -3.08
N ILE A 58 5.48 10.58 -2.20
CA ILE A 58 5.89 11.61 -1.23
C ILE A 58 6.89 11.02 -0.22
N LEU A 59 6.57 9.86 0.37
CA LEU A 59 7.44 9.15 1.29
C LEU A 59 8.73 8.70 0.61
N PHE A 60 8.62 8.17 -0.62
CA PHE A 60 9.81 7.79 -1.39
C PHE A 60 10.70 8.99 -1.69
N GLY A 61 10.12 10.13 -2.07
CA GLY A 61 10.85 11.39 -2.25
C GLY A 61 11.59 11.82 -0.98
N ALA A 62 10.91 11.76 0.17
CA ALA A 62 11.54 12.05 1.46
C ALA A 62 12.69 11.08 1.79
N ILE A 63 12.57 9.79 1.44
CA ILE A 63 13.67 8.83 1.62
C ILE A 63 14.88 9.22 0.76
N PHE A 64 14.68 9.57 -0.50
CA PHE A 64 15.76 10.01 -1.39
C PHE A 64 16.45 11.27 -0.84
N ASP A 65 15.68 12.26 -0.41
CA ASP A 65 16.23 13.49 0.19
C ASP A 65 17.00 13.18 1.48
N SER A 66 16.49 12.28 2.31
CA SER A 66 17.10 11.92 3.60
C SER A 66 18.39 11.09 3.50
N THR A 67 18.71 10.55 2.32
CA THR A 67 19.90 9.72 2.07
C THR A 67 20.94 10.42 1.21
N CYS A 68 20.70 11.68 0.87
CA CYS A 68 21.66 12.50 0.17
C CYS A 68 22.89 12.81 1.04
N LEU A 69 24.07 12.51 0.51
CA LEU A 69 25.35 12.84 1.13
C LEU A 69 25.87 14.21 0.67
N PHE A 70 25.61 14.59 -0.59
CA PHE A 70 26.10 15.84 -1.17
C PHE A 70 25.05 16.51 -2.07
N TRP A 71 24.58 17.69 -1.64
CA TRP A 71 23.60 18.50 -2.36
C TRP A 71 24.26 19.38 -3.42
N GLN A 72 23.65 19.46 -4.61
CA GLN A 72 24.02 20.47 -5.59
C GLN A 72 23.49 21.83 -5.18
N HIS A 73 24.32 22.85 -5.34
CA HIS A 73 23.90 24.24 -5.24
C HIS A 73 24.16 24.95 -6.57
N GLU A 74 23.08 25.28 -7.28
CA GLU A 74 23.14 26.12 -8.49
C GLU A 74 22.56 27.48 -8.16
N CYS A 75 23.32 28.55 -8.43
CA CYS A 75 22.92 29.93 -8.17
C CYS A 75 22.39 30.17 -6.74
N GLY A 76 22.97 29.50 -5.74
CA GLY A 76 22.58 29.61 -4.33
C GLY A 76 21.28 28.88 -3.97
N ARG A 77 20.68 28.11 -4.89
CA ARG A 77 19.48 27.29 -4.64
C ARG A 77 19.84 25.80 -4.54
N ARG A 78 19.16 25.08 -3.66
CA ARG A 78 19.29 23.63 -3.51
C ARG A 78 18.71 22.94 -4.75
N GLY A 79 19.58 22.25 -5.48
CA GLY A 79 19.24 21.43 -6.65
C GLY A 79 19.20 19.96 -6.30
N ASN A 80 19.51 19.11 -7.27
CA ASN A 80 19.51 17.66 -7.10
C ASN A 80 20.68 17.16 -6.24
N CYS A 81 20.59 15.96 -5.68
CA CYS A 81 21.71 15.36 -4.97
C CYS A 81 22.65 14.62 -5.93
N TRP A 82 23.97 14.77 -5.74
CA TRP A 82 25.01 14.12 -6.58
C TRP A 82 25.31 12.70 -6.13
N VAL A 83 25.36 12.50 -4.81
CA VAL A 83 25.78 11.23 -4.22
C VAL A 83 24.79 10.81 -3.15
N TYR A 84 24.17 9.66 -3.35
CA TYR A 84 23.25 9.04 -2.41
C TYR A 84 23.90 7.86 -1.69
N ASN A 85 23.55 7.68 -0.42
CA ASN A 85 23.94 6.48 0.33
C ASN A 85 23.03 5.30 -0.04
N ASN A 86 23.50 4.42 -0.93
CA ASN A 86 22.76 3.26 -1.43
C ASN A 86 22.33 2.27 -0.33
N THR A 87 23.14 2.10 0.72
CA THR A 87 22.83 1.18 1.83
C THR A 87 21.69 1.73 2.67
N ALA A 88 21.74 3.01 3.03
CA ALA A 88 20.67 3.67 3.77
C ALA A 88 19.37 3.77 2.94
N LEU A 89 19.49 4.04 1.64
CA LEU A 89 18.37 4.13 0.69
C LEU A 89 17.62 2.80 0.58
N SER A 90 18.35 1.70 0.34
CA SER A 90 17.73 0.38 0.22
C SER A 90 17.09 -0.10 1.52
N GLN A 91 17.75 0.11 2.67
CA GLN A 91 17.19 -0.25 3.98
C GLN A 91 15.91 0.53 4.28
N ARG A 92 15.91 1.86 4.11
CA ARG A 92 14.72 2.69 4.37
C ARG A 92 13.57 2.35 3.44
N ALA A 93 13.83 2.08 2.17
CA ALA A 93 12.82 1.67 1.21
C ALA A 93 12.17 0.31 1.59
N VAL A 94 12.98 -0.68 1.96
CA VAL A 94 12.47 -2.01 2.36
C VAL A 94 11.68 -1.95 3.67
N VAL A 95 12.16 -1.19 4.66
CA VAL A 95 11.43 -1.00 5.94
C VAL A 95 10.09 -0.31 5.69
N LEU A 96 10.06 0.75 4.88
CA LEU A 96 8.82 1.43 4.53
C LEU A 96 7.84 0.48 3.82
N ALA A 97 8.32 -0.31 2.86
CA ALA A 97 7.50 -1.30 2.17
C ALA A 97 6.95 -2.39 3.12
N ALA A 98 7.79 -2.88 4.04
CA ALA A 98 7.38 -3.86 5.05
C ALA A 98 6.32 -3.31 6.01
N LEU A 99 6.49 -2.07 6.50
CA LEU A 99 5.52 -1.40 7.35
C LEU A 99 4.19 -1.15 6.63
N ALA A 100 4.24 -0.73 5.36
CA ALA A 100 3.05 -0.53 4.55
C ALA A 100 2.29 -1.85 4.31
N MET A 101 3.02 -2.94 4.00
CA MET A 101 2.42 -4.27 3.87
C MET A 101 1.80 -4.74 5.19
N ALA A 102 2.51 -4.63 6.30
CA ALA A 102 2.00 -5.01 7.62
C ALA A 102 0.75 -4.20 8.00
N GLY A 103 0.78 -2.88 7.79
CA GLY A 103 -0.36 -1.99 8.03
C GLY A 103 -1.57 -2.34 7.17
N TYR A 104 -1.35 -2.73 5.91
CA TYR A 104 -2.44 -3.20 5.06
C TYR A 104 -3.05 -4.51 5.57
N PHE A 105 -2.22 -5.50 5.92
CA PHE A 105 -2.71 -6.78 6.45
C PHE A 105 -3.47 -6.61 7.78
N THR A 106 -3.00 -5.75 8.68
CA THR A 106 -3.70 -5.47 9.95
C THR A 106 -5.04 -4.78 9.71
N CYS A 107 -5.10 -3.78 8.82
CA CYS A 107 -6.36 -3.13 8.47
C CYS A 107 -7.38 -4.10 7.88
N VAL A 108 -6.96 -4.99 6.98
CA VAL A 108 -7.85 -6.03 6.42
C VAL A 108 -8.30 -7.00 7.50
N PHE A 109 -7.40 -7.44 8.38
CA PHE A 109 -7.74 -8.35 9.48
C PHE A 109 -8.71 -7.72 10.48
N LEU A 110 -8.52 -6.45 10.85
CA LEU A 110 -9.42 -5.71 11.73
C LEU A 110 -10.80 -5.51 11.07
N CYS A 111 -10.83 -5.14 9.78
CA CYS A 111 -12.09 -5.06 9.03
C CYS A 111 -12.80 -6.41 9.01
N TRP A 112 -12.08 -7.50 8.73
CA TRP A 112 -12.64 -8.85 8.77
C TRP A 112 -13.19 -9.23 10.15
N CYS A 113 -12.47 -8.89 11.22
CA CYS A 113 -12.95 -9.13 12.57
C CYS A 113 -14.23 -8.34 12.87
N SER A 114 -14.29 -7.07 12.46
CA SER A 114 -15.46 -6.23 12.65
C SER A 114 -16.69 -6.67 11.84
N THR A 115 -16.48 -7.26 10.66
CA THR A 115 -17.57 -7.82 9.84
C THR A 115 -18.06 -9.16 10.39
N LEU A 116 -17.20 -9.94 11.07
CA LEU A 116 -17.60 -11.15 11.78
C LEU A 116 -18.58 -10.83 12.93
N ASP A 117 -18.32 -9.75 13.68
CA ASP A 117 -19.21 -9.31 14.76
C ASP A 117 -20.56 -8.80 14.23
N THR A 118 -20.57 -8.01 13.14
CA THR A 118 -21.82 -7.52 12.53
C THR A 118 -22.64 -8.64 11.89
N SER A 119 -22.01 -9.69 11.35
CA SER A 119 -22.73 -10.85 10.82
C SER A 119 -23.28 -11.78 11.91
N LEU A 120 -22.70 -11.79 13.12
CA LEU A 120 -23.29 -12.41 14.32
C LEU A 120 -24.50 -11.62 14.85
N VAL A 121 -24.40 -10.28 14.93
CA VAL A 121 -25.52 -9.40 15.34
C VAL A 121 -26.68 -9.42 14.33
N GLY A 122 -26.38 -9.42 13.02
CA GLY A 122 -27.40 -9.50 11.97
C GLY A 122 -28.17 -10.83 11.94
N ARG A 123 -27.59 -11.91 12.48
CA ARG A 123 -28.26 -13.21 12.61
C ARG A 123 -29.16 -13.31 13.85
N MET A 124 -29.00 -12.42 14.83
CA MET A 124 -29.92 -12.28 15.98
C MET A 124 -31.10 -11.34 15.69
N GLY A 125 -30.94 -10.35 14.81
CA GLY A 125 -32.02 -9.40 14.45
C GLY A 125 -33.05 -9.91 13.44
N THR A 126 -32.86 -11.09 12.85
CA THR A 126 -33.80 -11.75 11.92
C THR A 126 -34.61 -12.88 12.59
N LEU A 127 -34.44 -13.09 13.90
CA LEU A 127 -35.24 -13.98 14.75
C LEU A 127 -36.19 -13.21 15.68
N GLN A 128 -36.72 -12.06 15.23
CA GLN A 128 -37.88 -11.42 15.83
C GLN A 128 -38.78 -10.80 14.75
#